data_AF-A0A6G8CI83-F1
#
_entry.id   AF-A0A6G8CI83-F1
#
_cell.length_a   1.000
_cell.length_b   1.000
_cell.length_c   1.000
_cell.angle_alpha   90.00
_cell.angle_beta   90.00
_cell.angle_gamma   90.00
#
_symmetry.space_group_name_H-M   'P 1'
#
loop_
_entity.id
_entity.type
_entity.pdbx_description
1 polymer ?
#
loop_
_entity_poly.entity_id
_entity_poly.type
_entity_poly.pdbx_seq_one_letter_code
_entity_poly.pdbx_strand_id
1 'polypeptide(L)'
;MKHTIGKRLAYVREQLSADDPETNWTQARVAEETGLKQNMITRIEHTGAGTFDAFLCVLLFYHSKGFNIRWLLLEDNTAEPLYIGEKAETTSSRAFIMSIKQQLEGFLSGVEEESKP
;
A
#
# COMPACT_ATOMS: atom_id res chain seq x y z
N MET A 1 16.27 -5.74 14.03
CA MET A 1 15.01 -6.17 14.71
C MET A 1 14.01 -6.50 13.59
N LYS A 2 13.52 -7.74 13.47
CA LYS A 2 12.55 -8.10 12.41
C LYS A 2 11.20 -7.46 12.72
N HIS A 3 10.82 -6.41 12.00
CA HIS A 3 9.48 -5.83 12.09
C HIS A 3 8.54 -6.57 11.13
N THR A 4 7.32 -6.89 11.59
CA THR A 4 6.29 -7.42 10.70
C THR A 4 5.92 -6.37 9.65
N ILE A 5 5.44 -6.81 8.49
CA ILE A 5 5.04 -5.88 7.43
C ILE A 5 3.95 -4.91 7.93
N GLY A 6 3.01 -5.37 8.78
CA GLY A 6 2.03 -4.51 9.42
C GLY A 6 2.65 -3.34 10.19
N LYS A 7 3.66 -3.62 11.03
CA LYS A 7 4.38 -2.56 11.77
C LYS A 7 5.10 -1.59 10.85
N ARG A 8 5.65 -2.08 9.73
CA ARG A 8 6.29 -1.22 8.72
C ARG A 8 5.28 -0.32 8.02
N LEU A 9 4.07 -0.82 7.72
CA LEU A 9 3.00 -0.02 7.13
C LEU A 9 2.51 1.07 8.10
N ALA A 10 2.38 0.75 9.39
CA ALA A 10 2.07 1.75 10.42
C ALA A 10 3.16 2.84 10.51
N TYR A 11 4.43 2.44 10.50
CA TYR A 11 5.57 3.35 10.50
C TYR A 11 5.56 4.27 9.28
N VAL A 12 5.32 3.73 8.08
CA VAL A 12 5.26 4.52 6.85
C VAL A 12 4.09 5.51 6.88
N ARG A 13 2.94 5.15 7.46
CA ARG A 13 1.84 6.10 7.68
C ARG A 13 2.23 7.25 8.60
N GLU A 14 2.92 6.95 9.70
CA GLU A 14 3.41 7.95 10.65
C GLU A 14 4.45 8.86 9.99
N GLN A 15 5.34 8.31 9.17
CA GLN A 15 6.30 9.10 8.40
C GLN A 15 5.59 9.99 7.37
N LEU A 16 4.56 9.49 6.69
CA LEU A 16 3.76 10.29 5.76
C LEU A 16 3.06 11.45 6.48
N SER A 17 2.57 11.26 7.71
CA SER A 17 2.08 12.35 8.57
C SER A 17 3.18 13.35 8.95
N ALA A 18 4.42 12.90 9.13
CA ALA A 18 5.53 13.79 9.44
C ALA A 18 5.96 14.62 8.22
N ASP A 19 5.92 14.03 7.03
CA ASP A 19 6.25 14.70 5.77
C ASP A 19 5.17 15.70 5.32
N ASP A 20 3.91 15.39 5.64
CA ASP A 20 2.73 16.23 5.35
C ASP A 20 1.82 16.36 6.59
N PRO A 21 2.18 17.25 7.53
CA PRO A 21 1.44 17.41 8.79
C PRO A 21 0.02 17.95 8.60
N GLU A 22 -0.24 18.69 7.52
CA GLU A 22 -1.54 19.32 7.27
C GLU A 22 -2.62 18.29 6.93
N THR A 23 -2.26 17.25 6.17
CA THR A 23 -3.20 16.19 5.80
C THR A 23 -3.57 15.27 6.97
N ASN A 24 -2.73 15.19 8.02
CA ASN A 24 -2.93 14.34 9.19
C ASN A 24 -3.29 12.89 8.83
N TRP A 25 -2.29 12.11 8.40
CA TRP A 25 -2.47 10.76 7.87
C TRP A 25 -2.85 9.73 8.96
N THR A 26 -4.13 9.72 9.30
CA THR A 26 -4.76 8.70 10.16
C THR A 26 -5.09 7.43 9.36
N GLN A 27 -5.34 6.31 10.06
CA GLN A 27 -5.85 5.09 9.44
C GLN A 27 -7.18 5.32 8.69
N ALA A 28 -8.03 6.20 9.22
CA ALA A 28 -9.29 6.59 8.57
C ALA A 28 -9.02 7.33 7.25
N ARG A 29 -8.03 8.22 7.22
CA ARG A 29 -7.65 8.95 6.00
C ARG A 29 -7.09 8.02 4.92
N VAL A 30 -6.23 7.07 5.31
CA VAL A 30 -5.73 6.05 4.37
C VAL A 30 -6.86 5.18 3.83
N ALA A 31 -7.83 4.81 4.68
CA ALA A 31 -9.01 4.06 4.26
C ALA A 31 -9.83 4.82 3.21
N GLU A 32 -10.03 6.12 3.40
CA GLU A 32 -10.72 7.00 2.44
C GLU A 32 -10.00 7.03 1.08
N GLU A 33 -8.69 7.27 1.06
CA GLU A 33 -7.90 7.37 -0.18
C GLU A 33 -7.80 6.03 -0.94
N THR A 34 -7.84 4.91 -0.21
CA THR A 34 -7.78 3.56 -0.79
C THR A 34 -9.16 2.99 -1.15
N GLY A 35 -10.24 3.61 -0.69
CA GLY A 35 -11.59 3.07 -0.76
C GLY A 35 -11.80 1.81 0.09
N LEU A 36 -10.95 1.60 1.09
CA LEU A 36 -11.05 0.48 2.04
C LEU A 36 -11.83 0.92 3.28
N LYS A 37 -12.22 -0.04 4.12
CA LYS A 37 -12.79 0.26 5.44
C LYS A 37 -11.67 0.48 6.45
N GLN A 38 -11.85 1.42 7.38
CA GLN A 38 -10.85 1.73 8.42
C GLN A 38 -10.40 0.48 9.20
N ASN A 39 -11.33 -0.40 9.56
CA ASN A 39 -11.00 -1.65 10.27
C ASN A 39 -10.07 -2.58 9.47
N MET A 40 -10.10 -2.52 8.13
CA MET A 40 -9.18 -3.26 7.28
C MET A 40 -7.78 -2.67 7.38
N ILE A 41 -7.63 -1.34 7.35
CA ILE A 41 -6.35 -0.66 7.55
C ILE A 41 -5.78 -0.99 8.94
N THR A 42 -6.59 -0.86 9.99
CA THR A 42 -6.19 -1.21 11.36
C THR A 42 -5.72 -2.65 11.47
N ARG A 43 -6.44 -3.60 10.87
CA ARG A 43 -6.06 -5.01 10.88
C ARG A 43 -4.74 -5.26 10.15
N ILE A 44 -4.56 -4.67 8.97
CA ILE A 44 -3.34 -4.78 8.17
C ILE A 44 -2.14 -4.23 8.94
N GLU A 45 -2.26 -3.04 9.52
CA GLU A 45 -1.18 -2.42 10.29
C GLU A 45 -0.85 -3.20 11.58
N HIS A 46 -1.86 -3.73 12.27
CA HIS A 46 -1.64 -4.41 13.55
C HIS A 46 -1.11 -5.84 13.38
N THR A 47 -1.66 -6.58 12.41
CA THR A 47 -1.41 -8.02 12.27
C THR A 47 -0.57 -8.39 11.04
N GLY A 48 -0.45 -7.48 10.07
CA GLY A 48 0.10 -7.80 8.75
C GLY A 48 -0.81 -8.70 7.91
N ALA A 49 -2.06 -8.96 8.35
CA ALA A 49 -2.99 -9.85 7.69
C ALA A 49 -4.22 -9.09 7.15
N GLY A 50 -4.75 -9.58 6.03
CA GLY A 50 -5.88 -9.02 5.31
C GLY A 50 -6.16 -9.84 4.05
N THR A 51 -7.12 -9.41 3.23
CA THR A 51 -7.20 -9.95 1.87
C THR A 51 -6.02 -9.44 1.06
N PHE A 52 -5.59 -10.24 0.08
CA PHE A 52 -4.49 -9.86 -0.81
C PHE A 52 -4.77 -8.51 -1.51
N ASP A 53 -5.99 -8.33 -2.02
CA ASP A 53 -6.39 -7.09 -2.72
C ASP A 53 -6.30 -5.85 -1.82
N ALA A 54 -6.71 -5.97 -0.56
CA ALA A 54 -6.63 -4.87 0.39
C ALA A 54 -5.16 -4.54 0.71
N PHE A 55 -4.33 -5.57 0.86
CA PHE A 55 -2.90 -5.39 1.09
C PHE A 55 -2.22 -4.69 -0.09
N LEU A 56 -2.55 -5.11 -1.31
CA LEU A 56 -2.02 -4.54 -2.53
C LEU A 56 -2.47 -3.07 -2.71
N CYS A 57 -3.74 -2.76 -2.45
CA CYS A 57 -4.23 -1.38 -2.47
C CYS A 57 -3.43 -0.46 -1.52
N VAL A 58 -3.11 -0.95 -0.31
CA VAL A 58 -2.34 -0.18 0.68
C VAL A 58 -0.87 -0.01 0.25
N LEU A 59 -0.23 -1.07 -0.27
CA LEU A 59 1.14 -0.98 -0.77
C LEU A 59 1.27 0.03 -1.92
N LEU A 60 0.33 0.00 -2.85
CA LEU A 60 0.31 0.90 -4.01
C LEU A 60 0.00 2.33 -3.61
N PHE A 61 -0.87 2.53 -2.63
CA PHE A 61 -1.08 3.84 -2.02
C PHE A 61 0.23 4.41 -1.50
N TYR A 62 0.97 3.69 -0.65
CA TYR A 62 2.25 4.18 -0.13
C TYR A 62 3.30 4.37 -1.22
N HIS A 63 3.35 3.49 -2.22
CA HIS A 63 4.22 3.68 -3.38
C HIS A 63 3.90 4.97 -4.15
N SER A 64 2.63 5.28 -4.35
CA SER A 64 2.20 6.54 -4.97
C SER A 64 2.55 7.79 -4.13
N LYS A 65 2.87 7.62 -2.85
CA LYS A 65 3.39 8.65 -1.95
C LYS A 65 4.93 8.67 -1.90
N GLY A 66 5.59 7.87 -2.73
CA GLY A 66 7.05 7.83 -2.86
C GLY A 66 7.74 6.80 -1.97
N PHE A 67 7.02 5.96 -1.21
CA PHE A 67 7.64 4.93 -0.39
C PHE A 67 8.08 3.72 -1.20
N ASN A 68 9.23 3.16 -0.84
CA ASN A 68 9.79 1.99 -1.52
C ASN A 68 9.09 0.70 -1.04
N ILE A 69 8.37 0.03 -1.95
CA ILE A 69 7.70 -1.26 -1.64
C ILE A 69 8.72 -2.34 -1.21
N ARG A 70 9.95 -2.33 -1.75
CA ARG A 70 10.99 -3.30 -1.35
C ARG A 70 11.35 -3.14 0.11
N TRP A 71 11.39 -1.90 0.61
CA TRP A 71 11.61 -1.62 2.03
C TRP A 71 10.48 -2.19 2.92
N LEU A 72 9.24 -2.14 2.45
CA LEU A 72 8.09 -2.68 3.18
C LEU A 72 8.10 -4.22 3.24
N LEU A 73 8.37 -4.87 2.10
CA LEU A 73 8.14 -6.31 1.91
C LEU A 73 9.32 -7.21 2.28
N LEU A 74 10.57 -6.78 2.08
CA LEU A 74 11.72 -7.64 2.32
C LEU A 74 11.89 -7.94 3.80
N GLU A 75 12.12 -9.21 4.16
CA GLU A 75 12.29 -9.61 5.56
C GLU A 75 13.46 -8.85 6.21
N ASP A 76 14.59 -8.74 5.51
CA ASP A 76 15.68 -7.81 5.79
C ASP A 76 15.62 -6.65 4.78
N ASN A 77 15.30 -5.46 5.30
CA ASN A 77 15.14 -4.24 4.53
C ASN A 77 16.22 -3.19 4.86
N THR A 78 17.30 -3.58 5.54
CA THR A 78 18.34 -2.65 6.02
C THR A 78 19.13 -1.98 4.90
N ALA A 79 19.25 -2.65 3.74
CA ALA A 79 19.92 -2.11 2.56
C ALA A 79 19.00 -1.32 1.62
N GLU A 80 17.68 -1.32 1.86
CA GLU A 80 16.73 -0.62 1.01
C GLU A 80 16.51 0.81 1.50
N PRO A 81 16.39 1.81 0.60
CA PRO A 81 15.99 3.14 0.98
C PRO A 81 14.49 3.17 1.34
N LEU A 82 14.09 4.01 2.29
CA LEU A 82 12.68 4.18 2.69
C LEU A 82 11.82 4.77 1.56
N TYR A 83 12.40 5.69 0.79
CA TYR A 83 11.76 6.34 -0.35
C TYR A 83 12.37 5.88 -1.67
N ILE A 84 11.57 5.96 -2.74
CA ILE A 84 12.04 5.85 -4.12
C ILE A 84 12.68 7.21 -4.46
N GLY A 85 13.93 7.21 -4.96
CA GLY A 85 14.69 8.44 -5.25
C GLY A 85 13.97 9.41 -6.20
N GLU A 86 14.30 10.70 -6.07
CA GLU A 86 13.71 11.92 -6.68
C GLU A 86 12.25 11.83 -7.15
N LYS A 87 11.37 12.29 -6.24
CA LYS A 87 9.96 12.72 -6.41
C LYS A 87 9.29 12.13 -7.65
N ALA A 88 8.84 10.88 -7.52
CA ALA A 88 7.80 10.36 -8.40
C ALA A 88 6.66 11.40 -8.43
N GLU A 89 6.43 12.01 -9.60
CA GLU A 89 5.33 12.93 -9.81
C GLU A 89 4.06 12.25 -9.28
N THR A 90 3.43 12.91 -8.31
CA THR A 90 2.24 12.45 -7.60
C THR A 90 1.09 12.35 -8.61
N THR A 91 1.10 11.28 -9.40
CA THR A 91 -0.06 10.83 -10.14
C THR A 91 -1.13 10.57 -9.10
N SER A 92 -2.32 11.14 -9.29
CA SER A 92 -3.44 10.99 -8.34
C SER A 92 -3.53 9.55 -7.86
N SER A 93 -3.23 9.32 -6.58
CA SER A 93 -3.16 7.98 -5.98
C SER A 93 -4.42 7.18 -6.31
N ARG A 94 -5.57 7.85 -6.36
CA ARG A 94 -6.86 7.28 -6.76
C ARG A 94 -6.89 6.80 -8.20
N ALA A 95 -6.39 7.57 -9.16
CA ALA A 95 -6.36 7.16 -10.57
C ALA A 95 -5.42 5.96 -10.78
N PHE A 96 -4.26 5.97 -10.12
CA PHE A 96 -3.31 4.87 -10.17
C PHE A 96 -3.87 3.60 -9.53
N ILE A 97 -4.46 3.70 -8.34
CA ILE A 97 -5.13 2.59 -7.64
C ILE A 97 -6.29 2.04 -8.47
N MET A 98 -7.11 2.90 -9.09
CA MET A 98 -8.18 2.44 -9.98
C MET A 98 -7.62 1.72 -11.21
N SER A 99 -6.52 2.19 -11.80
CA SER A 99 -5.90 1.52 -12.95
C SER A 99 -5.37 0.13 -12.57
N ILE A 100 -4.83 -0.03 -11.37
CA ILE A 100 -4.31 -1.33 -10.92
C ILE A 100 -5.45 -2.28 -10.55
N LYS A 101 -6.53 -1.79 -9.91
CA LYS A 101 -7.74 -2.60 -9.71
C LYS A 101 -8.26 -3.15 -11.04
N GLN A 102 -8.36 -2.30 -12.07
CA GLN A 102 -8.77 -2.70 -13.41
C GLN A 102 -7.84 -3.76 -14.02
N GLN A 103 -6.53 -3.60 -13.86
CA GLN A 103 -5.53 -4.55 -14.36
C GLN A 103 -5.58 -5.89 -13.63
N LEU A 104 -5.78 -5.89 -12.31
CA LEU A 104 -5.92 -7.11 -11.50
C LEU A 104 -7.20 -7.86 -11.84
N GLU A 105 -8.33 -7.16 -11.99
CA GLU A 105 -9.59 -7.75 -12.42
C GLU A 105 -9.45 -8.40 -13.80
N GLY A 106 -8.78 -7.73 -14.74
CA GLY A 106 -8.49 -8.29 -16.07
C GLY A 106 -7.52 -9.48 -16.05
N PHE A 107 -6.55 -9.50 -15.13
CA PHE A 107 -5.65 -10.62 -14.96
C PHE A 107 -6.38 -11.84 -14.38
N LEU A 108 -7.19 -11.64 -13.33
CA LEU A 108 -7.94 -12.70 -12.68
C LEU A 108 -9.01 -13.30 -13.60
N SER A 109 -9.67 -12.49 -14.42
CA SER A 109 -10.64 -12.99 -15.41
C SER A 109 -9.98 -13.82 -16.52
N GLY A 110 -8.77 -13.43 -16.97
CA GLY A 110 -8.01 -14.20 -17.95
C GLY A 110 -7.56 -15.57 -17.41
N VAL A 111 -7.22 -15.65 -16.12
CA VAL A 111 -6.86 -16.91 -15.46
C VAL A 111 -8.06 -17.86 -15.33
N GLU A 112 -9.28 -17.35 -15.15
CA GLU A 112 -10.51 -18.17 -15.11
C GLU A 112 -10.90 -18.72 -16.49
N GLU A 113 -10.60 -18.02 -17.59
CA GLU A 113 -10.88 -18.49 -18.95
C GLU A 113 -9.91 -19.59 -19.42
N GLU A 114 -8.63 -19.52 -19.03
CA GLU A 114 -7.63 -20.58 -19.31
C GLU A 114 -7.85 -21.85 -18.47
N SER A 115 -8.71 -21.78 -17.46
CA SER A 115 -9.01 -22.90 -16.54
C SER A 115 -10.26 -23.71 -16.91
N LYS A 116 -10.97 -23.35 -18.00
CA LYS A 116 -12.07 -24.17 -18.52
C LYS A 116 -11.53 -25.26 -19.46
N PRO A 117 -11.91 -26.54 -19.26
CA PRO A 117 -11.43 -27.66 -20.06
C PRO A 117 -11.93 -27.63 -21.51
#